data_AF-A0A6J3LD89-F1
#
_entry.id   AF-A0A6J3LD89-F1
#
_cell.length_a   1.000
_cell.length_b   1.000
_cell.length_c   1.000
_cell.angle_alpha   90.00
_cell.angle_beta   90.00
_cell.angle_gamma   90.00
#
_symmetry.space_group_name_H-M   'P 1'
#
loop_
_entity.id
_entity.type
_entity.pdbx_description
1 polymer ?
#
loop_
_entity_poly.entity_id
_entity_poly.type
_entity_poly.pdbx_seq_one_letter_code
_entity_poly.pdbx_strand_id
1 'polypeptide(L)'
;MPPNSTLTCYADDTLVLVWGTAWGRTVRLAELAVACVVAEIKELGLRVSGEKSEAMWFCRKADHEIPPAGYRLRLEGAEIRVGTSTKYLGLTLNNHWTFSAHFERLAPSVEATANALGRLLPRLGGPDVGVRRLYAGMVRSKLLYGAPIWAEDQMTNRRKLLAIRRLHRTVAIWVVRGFRTISAAAAAMLAGIPPFELQALRCREIYLHTRSVSGGVGPAGADVRVRAQRALLDRWHASLDTRAGAPGIRVLGAVHPNWDVWLDGGGPPLTYRVTQVLTGHGCFGEYLHRIGKEATARCHHCDASVDSAQHTLEYCPAWARPRHDLIAEIGWDLSPPTILEALLMIRSSTKAMEHLWVDVLRLKRFSKALFYYEVTLGVFGDERFLKGDRLARKLILTSVERKPLDLRYVAQQHMKCGES
;
A
#
# COMPACT_ATOMS: atom_id res chain seq x y z
N MET A 1 -39.08 22.98 7.98
CA MET A 1 -38.76 22.18 6.78
C MET A 1 -40.05 21.58 6.21
N PRO A 2 -40.26 21.57 4.88
CA PRO A 2 -41.44 20.97 4.29
C PRO A 2 -41.44 19.42 4.39
N PRO A 3 -42.59 18.75 4.24
CA PRO A 3 -42.66 17.29 4.22
C PRO A 3 -41.82 16.72 3.08
N ASN A 4 -41.26 15.53 3.26
CA ASN A 4 -40.32 14.89 2.33
C ASN A 4 -39.01 15.66 2.08
N SER A 5 -38.55 16.39 3.11
CA SER A 5 -37.23 17.00 3.12
C SER A 5 -36.51 16.73 4.43
N THR A 6 -35.18 16.72 4.39
CA THR A 6 -34.34 16.71 5.58
C THR A 6 -33.17 17.66 5.41
N LEU A 7 -32.67 18.15 6.53
CA LEU A 7 -31.54 19.05 6.63
C LEU A 7 -30.44 18.34 7.41
N THR A 8 -29.22 18.34 6.88
CA THR A 8 -28.03 17.87 7.58
C THR A 8 -26.96 18.94 7.50
N CYS A 9 -26.46 19.39 8.64
CA CYS A 9 -25.40 20.38 8.72
C CYS A 9 -24.16 19.74 9.32
N TYR A 10 -23.00 20.01 8.73
CA TYR A 10 -21.70 19.62 9.25
C TYR A 10 -20.73 20.78 9.10
N ALA A 11 -20.34 21.40 10.22
CA ALA A 11 -19.59 22.66 10.20
C ALA A 11 -20.29 23.71 9.29
N ASP A 12 -19.62 24.16 8.23
CA ASP A 12 -20.14 25.09 7.22
C ASP A 12 -20.91 24.40 6.07
N ASP A 13 -20.78 23.09 5.92
CA ASP A 13 -21.47 22.33 4.88
C ASP A 13 -22.95 22.08 5.28
N THR A 14 -23.87 22.65 4.50
CA THR A 14 -25.32 22.45 4.67
C THR A 14 -25.89 21.62 3.53
N LEU A 15 -26.45 20.46 3.84
CA LEU A 15 -27.07 19.55 2.89
C LEU A 15 -28.59 19.54 3.08
N VAL A 16 -29.31 19.94 2.04
CA VAL A 16 -30.76 19.80 1.94
C VAL A 16 -31.07 18.60 1.04
N LEU A 17 -31.72 17.58 1.60
CA LEU A 17 -32.18 16.42 0.85
C LEU A 17 -33.69 16.51 0.70
N VAL A 18 -34.16 16.36 -0.53
CA VAL A 18 -35.59 16.33 -0.85
C VAL A 18 -35.88 15.11 -1.71
N TRP A 19 -36.98 14.43 -1.42
CA TRP A 19 -37.37 13.22 -2.14
C TRP A 19 -38.84 13.28 -2.58
N GLY A 20 -39.14 12.56 -3.66
CA GLY A 20 -40.48 12.48 -4.23
C GLY A 20 -40.49 11.60 -5.46
N THR A 21 -41.68 11.31 -5.98
CA THR A 21 -41.90 10.38 -7.10
C THR A 21 -41.99 11.05 -8.47
N ALA A 22 -42.11 12.38 -8.52
CA ALA A 22 -42.26 13.15 -9.76
C ALA A 22 -41.35 14.37 -9.74
N TRP A 23 -40.53 14.53 -10.78
CA TRP A 23 -39.50 15.56 -10.87
C TRP A 23 -40.02 16.96 -10.56
N GLY A 24 -41.06 17.41 -11.27
CA GLY A 24 -41.56 18.78 -11.15
C GLY A 24 -42.09 19.13 -9.76
N ARG A 25 -42.64 18.16 -9.03
CA ARG A 25 -43.08 18.36 -7.64
C ARG A 25 -41.91 18.39 -6.68
N THR A 26 -40.95 17.48 -6.82
CA THR A 26 -39.77 17.37 -5.96
C THR A 26 -38.88 18.62 -6.07
N VAL A 27 -38.76 19.19 -7.27
CA VAL A 27 -38.02 20.44 -7.48
C VAL A 27 -38.64 21.63 -6.77
N ARG A 28 -39.96 21.85 -6.91
CA ARG A 28 -40.64 22.93 -6.19
C ARG A 28 -40.52 22.77 -4.67
N LEU A 29 -40.57 21.53 -4.21
CA LEU A 29 -40.35 21.18 -2.81
C LEU A 29 -38.90 21.48 -2.37
N ALA A 30 -37.92 21.22 -3.24
CA ALA A 30 -36.52 21.57 -3.01
C ALA A 30 -36.29 23.09 -2.97
N GLU A 31 -36.87 23.85 -3.90
CA GLU A 31 -36.82 25.32 -3.88
C GLU A 31 -37.43 25.88 -2.58
N LEU A 32 -38.58 25.34 -2.14
CA LEU A 32 -39.20 25.74 -0.87
C LEU A 32 -38.35 25.35 0.35
N ALA A 33 -37.83 24.12 0.39
CA ALA A 33 -36.99 23.65 1.48
C ALA A 33 -35.72 24.50 1.62
N VAL A 34 -35.07 24.80 0.51
CA VAL A 34 -33.88 25.64 0.46
C VAL A 34 -34.20 27.08 0.85
N ALA A 35 -35.32 27.65 0.41
CA ALA A 35 -35.76 28.98 0.81
C ALA A 35 -35.97 29.10 2.33
N CYS A 36 -36.58 28.08 2.96
CA CYS A 36 -36.71 28.03 4.42
C CYS A 36 -35.34 28.02 5.12
N VAL A 37 -34.42 27.18 4.65
CA VAL A 37 -33.07 27.07 5.25
C VAL A 37 -32.28 28.38 5.10
N VAL A 38 -32.35 29.02 3.93
CA VAL A 38 -31.68 30.31 3.68
C VAL A 38 -32.23 31.41 4.57
N ALA A 39 -33.56 31.47 4.77
CA ALA A 39 -34.18 32.44 5.66
C ALA A 39 -33.67 32.30 7.11
N GLU A 40 -33.66 31.07 7.65
CA GLU A 40 -33.14 30.79 8.99
C GLU A 40 -31.65 31.15 9.14
N ILE A 41 -30.82 30.81 8.14
CA ILE A 41 -29.40 31.18 8.13
C ILE A 41 -29.22 32.70 8.18
N LYS A 42 -30.07 33.47 7.49
CA LYS A 42 -30.04 34.93 7.52
C LYS A 42 -30.50 35.52 8.84
N GLU A 43 -31.50 34.94 9.48
CA GLU A 43 -31.95 35.36 10.82
C GLU A 43 -30.82 35.18 11.85
N LEU A 44 -29.96 34.18 11.65
CA LEU A 44 -28.73 33.98 12.43
C LEU A 44 -27.59 34.94 12.04
N GLY A 45 -27.81 35.87 11.11
CA GLY A 45 -26.81 36.84 10.64
C GLY A 45 -25.78 36.27 9.65
N LEU A 46 -26.01 35.06 9.13
CA LEU A 46 -25.12 34.39 8.19
C LEU A 46 -25.58 34.59 6.74
N ARG A 47 -24.70 34.26 5.78
CA ARG A 47 -25.00 34.36 4.34
C ARG A 47 -24.71 33.06 3.61
N VAL A 48 -25.62 32.67 2.73
CA VAL A 48 -25.45 31.53 1.82
C VAL A 48 -24.82 32.01 0.51
N SER A 49 -23.81 31.28 0.04
CA SER A 49 -23.12 31.59 -1.22
C SER A 49 -23.71 30.80 -2.38
N GLY A 50 -24.66 31.38 -3.12
CA GLY A 50 -25.29 30.73 -4.27
C GLY A 50 -24.32 30.24 -5.35
N GLU A 51 -23.20 30.94 -5.55
CA GLU A 51 -22.14 30.55 -6.51
C GLU A 51 -21.39 29.26 -6.13
N LYS A 52 -21.38 28.93 -4.84
CA LYS A 52 -20.71 27.73 -4.30
C LYS A 52 -21.69 26.60 -4.03
N SER A 53 -23.00 26.89 -4.08
CA SER A 53 -24.03 25.89 -3.91
C SER A 53 -24.09 24.99 -5.12
N GLU A 54 -24.08 23.69 -4.89
CA GLU A 54 -24.24 22.67 -5.92
C GLU A 54 -25.55 21.91 -5.68
N ALA A 55 -26.24 21.54 -6.75
CA ALA A 55 -27.41 20.67 -6.68
C ALA A 55 -27.18 19.40 -7.50
N MET A 56 -27.74 18.29 -7.04
CA MET A 56 -27.70 17.01 -7.73
C MET A 56 -29.05 16.33 -7.62
N TRP A 57 -29.42 15.62 -8.69
CA TRP A 57 -30.57 14.73 -8.70
C TRP A 57 -30.12 13.26 -8.68
N PHE A 58 -30.73 12.46 -7.81
CA PHE A 58 -30.51 11.02 -7.75
C PHE A 58 -31.67 10.28 -8.42
N CYS A 59 -31.38 9.48 -9.45
CA CYS A 59 -32.35 8.54 -10.05
C CYS A 59 -31.90 7.10 -9.81
N ARG A 60 -32.87 6.20 -9.57
CA ARG A 60 -32.63 4.77 -9.82
C ARG A 60 -32.50 4.55 -11.33
N LYS A 61 -31.69 3.58 -11.74
CA LYS A 61 -31.46 3.25 -13.17
C LYS A 61 -32.74 2.99 -13.97
N ALA A 62 -33.83 2.61 -13.30
CA ALA A 62 -35.12 2.28 -13.92
C ALA A 62 -36.06 3.50 -14.07
N ASP A 63 -35.76 4.64 -13.45
CA ASP A 63 -36.65 5.80 -13.47
C ASP A 63 -36.35 6.69 -14.69
N HIS A 64 -37.37 6.89 -15.53
CA HIS A 64 -37.27 7.60 -16.82
C HIS A 64 -37.39 9.13 -16.73
N GLU A 65 -37.72 9.68 -15.56
CA GLU A 65 -37.74 11.14 -15.35
C GLU A 65 -36.32 11.64 -15.00
N ILE A 66 -35.52 11.84 -16.04
CA ILE A 66 -34.26 12.56 -15.95
C ILE A 66 -34.58 14.07 -15.94
N PRO A 67 -33.94 14.87 -15.07
CA PRO A 67 -34.06 16.33 -15.13
C PRO A 67 -33.85 16.84 -16.55
N PRO A 68 -34.63 17.82 -17.04
CA PRO A 68 -34.33 18.49 -18.30
C PRO A 68 -32.87 18.94 -18.31
N ALA A 69 -32.17 18.64 -19.40
CA ALA A 69 -30.75 18.97 -19.52
C ALA A 69 -30.54 20.47 -19.27
N GLY A 70 -29.68 20.80 -18.29
CA GLY A 70 -29.38 22.18 -17.93
C GLY A 70 -30.39 22.87 -17.03
N TYR A 71 -31.33 22.15 -16.40
CA TYR A 71 -32.18 22.72 -15.36
C TYR A 71 -31.35 23.37 -14.24
N ARG A 72 -31.80 24.55 -13.80
CA ARG A 72 -31.16 25.31 -12.72
C ARG A 72 -32.16 25.59 -11.62
N LEU A 73 -31.76 25.23 -10.40
CA LEU A 73 -32.55 25.45 -9.20
C LEU A 73 -32.37 26.91 -8.75
N ARG A 74 -33.48 27.60 -8.47
CA ARG A 74 -33.42 29.02 -8.08
C ARG A 74 -33.19 29.15 -6.58
N LEU A 75 -32.16 29.91 -6.21
CA LEU A 75 -31.84 30.26 -4.83
C LEU A 75 -31.64 31.77 -4.74
N GLU A 76 -32.66 32.50 -4.28
CA GLU A 76 -32.64 33.96 -4.07
C GLU A 76 -31.99 34.79 -5.20
N GLY A 77 -32.33 34.49 -6.46
CA GLY A 77 -31.79 35.18 -7.63
C GLY A 77 -30.49 34.59 -8.19
N ALA A 78 -29.87 33.63 -7.51
CA ALA A 78 -28.82 32.78 -8.06
C ALA A 78 -29.44 31.53 -8.73
N GLU A 79 -28.85 31.11 -9.85
CA GLU A 79 -29.23 29.89 -10.56
C GLU A 79 -28.19 28.79 -10.28
N ILE A 80 -28.57 27.80 -9.47
CA ILE A 80 -27.72 26.66 -9.13
C ILE A 80 -27.83 25.60 -10.20
N ARG A 81 -26.72 25.21 -10.82
CA ARG A 81 -26.70 24.12 -11.79
C ARG A 81 -26.97 22.79 -11.10
N VAL A 82 -27.92 22.02 -11.64
CA VAL A 82 -28.09 20.61 -11.26
C VAL A 82 -27.06 19.78 -12.04
N GLY A 83 -26.01 19.36 -11.35
CA GLY A 83 -24.91 18.57 -11.90
C GLY A 83 -25.13 17.06 -11.81
N THR A 84 -24.27 16.30 -12.48
CA THR A 84 -24.22 14.82 -12.41
C THR A 84 -23.27 14.30 -11.34
N SER A 85 -22.40 15.16 -10.80
CA SER A 85 -21.50 14.88 -9.67
C SER A 85 -21.39 16.10 -8.75
N THR A 86 -21.24 15.88 -7.44
CA THR A 86 -21.04 16.94 -6.44
C THR A 86 -20.04 16.48 -5.38
N LYS A 87 -19.30 17.42 -4.79
CA LYS A 87 -18.40 17.13 -3.68
C LYS A 87 -19.13 17.39 -2.36
N TYR A 88 -19.14 16.40 -1.48
CA TYR A 88 -19.71 16.53 -0.14
C TYR A 88 -18.81 15.80 0.86
N LEU A 89 -18.38 16.48 1.93
CA LEU A 89 -17.49 15.94 2.97
C LEU A 89 -16.30 15.17 2.37
N GLY A 90 -15.59 15.80 1.43
CA GLY A 90 -14.42 15.21 0.77
C GLY A 90 -14.70 14.05 -0.21
N LEU A 91 -15.93 13.53 -0.27
CA LEU A 91 -16.34 12.52 -1.24
C LEU A 91 -16.91 13.16 -2.49
N THR A 92 -16.77 12.50 -3.63
CA THR A 92 -17.51 12.87 -4.84
C THR A 92 -18.63 11.89 -5.06
N LEU A 93 -19.85 12.40 -4.92
CA LEU A 93 -21.06 11.66 -5.23
C LEU A 93 -21.37 11.81 -6.71
N ASN A 94 -21.97 10.79 -7.30
CA ASN A 94 -22.57 10.88 -8.62
C ASN A 94 -24.03 10.46 -8.55
N ASN A 95 -24.84 10.91 -9.51
CA ASN A 95 -26.28 10.68 -9.58
C ASN A 95 -26.73 9.20 -9.51
N HIS A 96 -25.81 8.25 -9.74
CA HIS A 96 -26.05 6.81 -9.67
C HIS A 96 -25.39 6.10 -8.46
N TRP A 97 -24.84 6.83 -7.49
CA TRP A 97 -24.20 6.26 -6.29
C TRP A 97 -23.03 5.29 -6.56
N THR A 98 -22.41 5.36 -7.74
CA THR A 98 -21.33 4.43 -8.13
C THR A 98 -19.93 4.82 -7.64
N PHE A 99 -19.76 6.03 -7.10
CA PHE A 99 -18.47 6.63 -6.70
C PHE A 99 -17.38 6.63 -7.78
N SER A 100 -17.73 6.49 -9.06
CA SER A 100 -16.74 6.41 -10.16
C SER A 100 -15.94 7.71 -10.28
N ALA A 101 -16.61 8.86 -10.27
CA ALA A 101 -15.96 10.18 -10.28
C ALA A 101 -15.06 10.41 -9.06
N HIS A 102 -15.38 9.83 -7.90
CA HIS A 102 -14.52 9.88 -6.73
C HIS A 102 -13.22 9.11 -6.98
N PHE A 103 -13.29 7.89 -7.50
CA PHE A 103 -12.11 7.05 -7.75
C PHE A 103 -11.25 7.55 -8.91
N GLU A 104 -11.84 8.17 -9.92
CA GLU A 104 -11.11 8.85 -11.00
C GLU A 104 -10.19 9.95 -10.46
N ARG A 105 -10.59 10.62 -9.38
CA ARG A 105 -9.75 11.62 -8.70
C ARG A 105 -8.85 11.02 -7.61
N LEU A 106 -9.38 10.09 -6.82
CA LEU A 106 -8.68 9.51 -5.68
C LEU A 106 -7.50 8.66 -6.12
N ALA A 107 -7.67 7.78 -7.12
CA ALA A 107 -6.64 6.82 -7.49
C ALA A 107 -5.34 7.49 -7.95
N PRO A 108 -5.33 8.46 -8.89
CA PRO A 108 -4.11 9.17 -9.29
C PRO A 108 -3.50 9.96 -8.12
N SER A 109 -4.34 10.56 -7.27
CA SER A 109 -3.88 11.34 -6.13
C SER A 109 -3.18 10.48 -5.07
N VAL A 110 -3.73 9.30 -4.76
CA VAL A 110 -3.12 8.35 -3.83
C VAL A 110 -1.86 7.73 -4.43
N GLU A 111 -1.88 7.39 -5.72
CA GLU A 111 -0.71 6.87 -6.43
C GLU A 111 0.44 7.90 -6.48
N ALA A 112 0.15 9.17 -6.74
CA ALA A 112 1.14 10.24 -6.68
C ALA A 112 1.75 10.39 -5.28
N THR A 113 0.92 10.35 -4.21
CA THR A 113 1.41 10.36 -2.83
C THR A 113 2.29 9.15 -2.54
N ALA A 114 1.84 7.96 -2.95
CA ALA A 114 2.62 6.75 -2.78
C ALA A 114 3.98 6.90 -3.48
N ASN A 115 3.99 7.25 -4.78
CA ASN A 115 5.23 7.38 -5.56
C ASN A 115 6.21 8.40 -4.96
N ALA A 116 5.71 9.54 -4.47
CA ALA A 116 6.53 10.54 -3.80
C ALA A 116 7.18 9.98 -2.52
N LEU A 117 6.39 9.31 -1.68
CA LEU A 117 6.90 8.69 -0.45
C LEU A 117 7.85 7.53 -0.74
N GLY A 118 7.57 6.70 -1.75
CA GLY A 118 8.40 5.57 -2.15
C GLY A 118 9.82 5.97 -2.53
N ARG A 119 10.01 7.17 -3.11
CA ARG A 119 11.34 7.72 -3.43
C ARG A 119 12.18 8.02 -2.18
N LEU A 120 11.55 8.30 -1.04
CA LEU A 120 12.22 8.55 0.23
C LEU A 120 12.58 7.26 0.98
N LEU A 121 12.25 6.09 0.43
CA LEU A 121 12.32 4.80 1.10
C LEU A 121 13.30 3.82 0.40
N PRO A 122 14.58 4.19 0.18
CA PRO A 122 15.53 3.32 -0.51
C PRO A 122 15.69 1.99 0.24
N ARG A 123 15.87 0.90 -0.52
CA ARG A 123 15.93 -0.46 0.05
C ARG A 123 17.11 -0.63 1.00
N LEU A 124 18.28 -0.09 0.66
CA LEU A 124 19.49 -0.07 1.49
C LEU A 124 19.71 1.32 2.07
N GLY A 125 20.20 1.40 3.31
CA GLY A 125 20.57 2.66 3.97
C GLY A 125 19.41 3.64 4.24
N GLY A 126 18.19 3.31 3.83
CA GLY A 126 16.99 4.12 4.06
C GLY A 126 16.36 3.93 5.44
N PRO A 127 15.24 4.63 5.69
CA PRO A 127 14.54 4.63 6.97
C PRO A 127 14.16 3.22 7.45
N ASP A 128 14.04 3.10 8.76
CA ASP A 128 13.63 1.87 9.44
C ASP A 128 12.17 1.47 9.16
N VAL A 129 11.73 0.38 9.77
CA VAL A 129 10.38 -0.16 9.60
C VAL A 129 9.30 0.77 10.17
N GLY A 130 9.60 1.55 11.21
CA GLY A 130 8.65 2.46 11.84
C GLY A 130 8.25 3.60 10.91
N VAL A 131 9.24 4.28 10.32
CA VAL A 131 9.00 5.36 9.34
C VAL A 131 8.27 4.83 8.10
N ARG A 132 8.63 3.63 7.62
CA ARG A 132 7.94 3.00 6.48
C ARG A 132 6.48 2.69 6.78
N ARG A 133 6.18 2.16 7.98
CA ARG A 133 4.80 1.90 8.44
C ARG A 133 4.00 3.18 8.58
N LEU A 134 4.62 4.26 9.06
CA LEU A 134 3.98 5.58 9.12
C LEU A 134 3.55 6.04 7.72
N TYR A 135 4.44 5.99 6.73
CA TYR A 135 4.14 6.38 5.36
C TYR A 135 3.11 5.46 4.69
N ALA A 136 3.18 4.14 4.94
CA ALA A 136 2.14 3.21 4.53
C ALA A 136 0.78 3.57 5.15
N GLY A 137 0.78 3.99 6.42
CA GLY A 137 -0.37 4.51 7.14
C GLY A 137 -0.98 5.75 6.48
N MET A 138 -0.15 6.69 6.03
CA MET A 138 -0.61 7.90 5.31
C MET A 138 -1.32 7.55 4.00
N VAL A 139 -0.72 6.68 3.18
CA VAL A 139 -1.33 6.20 1.92
C VAL A 139 -2.65 5.50 2.20
N ARG A 140 -2.67 4.62 3.21
CA ARG A 140 -3.87 3.92 3.66
C ARG A 140 -4.96 4.90 4.09
N SER A 141 -4.65 5.87 4.94
CA SER A 141 -5.63 6.83 5.46
C SER A 141 -6.24 7.66 4.34
N LYS A 142 -5.43 8.09 3.37
CA LYS A 142 -5.91 8.80 2.19
C LYS A 142 -6.85 7.94 1.33
N LEU A 143 -6.48 6.68 1.09
CA LEU A 143 -7.28 5.75 0.31
C LEU A 143 -8.60 5.39 1.00
N LEU A 144 -8.57 5.09 2.29
CA LEU A 144 -9.71 4.57 3.05
C LEU A 144 -10.65 5.66 3.56
N TYR A 145 -10.41 6.91 3.18
CA TYR A 145 -11.34 8.00 3.50
C TYR A 145 -12.72 7.71 2.89
N GLY A 146 -13.76 7.74 3.72
CA GLY A 146 -15.12 7.38 3.34
C GLY A 146 -15.34 5.92 2.92
N ALA A 147 -14.39 5.02 3.19
CA ALA A 147 -14.51 3.59 2.90
C ALA A 147 -15.82 2.95 3.32
N PRO A 148 -16.41 3.26 4.49
CA PRO A 148 -17.69 2.69 4.87
C PRO A 148 -18.82 2.88 3.87
N ILE A 149 -18.78 3.97 3.12
CA ILE A 149 -19.82 4.35 2.16
C ILE A 149 -19.58 3.68 0.81
N TRP A 150 -18.34 3.67 0.31
CA TRP A 150 -18.06 3.18 -1.04
C TRP A 150 -17.59 1.72 -1.13
N ALA A 151 -17.21 1.08 -0.03
CA ALA A 151 -16.55 -0.25 -0.05
C ALA A 151 -17.37 -1.32 -0.78
N GLU A 152 -18.69 -1.39 -0.55
CA GLU A 152 -19.55 -2.41 -1.15
C GLU A 152 -19.62 -2.28 -2.68
N ASP A 153 -19.96 -1.10 -3.19
CA ASP A 153 -20.09 -0.85 -4.62
C ASP A 153 -18.75 -1.03 -5.35
N GLN A 154 -17.65 -0.54 -4.76
CA GLN A 154 -16.36 -0.58 -5.45
C GLN A 154 -15.75 -1.97 -5.52
N MET A 155 -16.03 -2.82 -4.53
CA MET A 155 -15.47 -4.17 -4.52
C MET A 155 -16.11 -5.09 -5.55
N THR A 156 -17.28 -4.74 -6.09
CA THR A 156 -17.87 -5.42 -7.26
C THR A 156 -17.15 -5.08 -8.57
N ASN A 157 -16.50 -3.91 -8.65
CA ASN A 157 -15.80 -3.49 -9.87
C ASN A 157 -14.37 -4.06 -9.93
N ARG A 158 -14.18 -5.06 -10.79
CA ARG A 158 -12.89 -5.74 -10.98
C ARG A 158 -11.72 -4.79 -11.27
N ARG A 159 -11.92 -3.76 -12.09
CA ARG A 159 -10.83 -2.84 -12.49
C ARG A 159 -10.36 -2.00 -11.29
N LYS A 160 -11.31 -1.45 -10.51
CA LYS A 160 -11.01 -0.65 -9.32
C LYS A 160 -10.37 -1.50 -8.22
N LEU A 161 -10.88 -2.71 -8.00
CA LEU A 161 -10.29 -3.67 -7.06
C LEU A 161 -8.83 -4.01 -7.43
N LEU A 162 -8.53 -4.23 -8.73
CA LEU A 162 -7.16 -4.48 -9.18
C LEU A 162 -6.24 -3.25 -9.01
N ALA A 163 -6.77 -2.03 -9.12
CA ALA A 163 -6.00 -0.82 -8.83
C ALA A 163 -5.64 -0.72 -7.35
N ILE A 164 -6.61 -0.96 -6.45
CA ILE A 164 -6.40 -1.00 -5.00
C ILE A 164 -5.35 -2.06 -4.62
N ARG A 165 -5.45 -3.26 -5.19
CA ARG A 165 -4.48 -4.35 -4.96
C ARG A 165 -3.07 -4.02 -5.45
N ARG A 166 -2.94 -3.35 -6.61
CA ARG A 166 -1.65 -2.91 -7.14
C ARG A 166 -0.99 -1.87 -6.24
N LEU A 167 -1.76 -0.88 -5.77
CA LEU A 167 -1.29 0.11 -4.82
C LEU A 167 -0.87 -0.55 -3.50
N HIS A 168 -1.70 -1.44 -2.95
CA HIS A 168 -1.40 -2.18 -1.73
C HIS A 168 -0.07 -2.95 -1.85
N ARG A 169 0.11 -3.73 -2.92
CA ARG A 169 1.35 -4.47 -3.18
C ARG A 169 2.55 -3.54 -3.23
N THR A 170 2.40 -2.39 -3.87
CA THR A 170 3.47 -1.39 -4.01
C THR A 170 3.90 -0.88 -2.64
N VAL A 171 2.94 -0.46 -1.79
CA VAL A 171 3.20 -0.04 -0.42
C VAL A 171 3.83 -1.17 0.42
N ALA A 172 3.30 -2.39 0.33
CA ALA A 172 3.80 -3.53 1.08
C ALA A 172 5.25 -3.86 0.72
N ILE A 173 5.62 -3.83 -0.57
CA ILE A 173 7.00 -4.03 -1.04
C ILE A 173 7.94 -2.99 -0.43
N TRP A 174 7.51 -1.74 -0.29
CA TRP A 174 8.34 -0.68 0.31
C TRP A 174 8.56 -0.91 1.79
N VAL A 175 7.51 -1.32 2.52
CA VAL A 175 7.59 -1.63 3.95
C VAL A 175 8.61 -2.73 4.19
N VAL A 176 8.57 -3.79 3.38
CA VAL A 176 9.49 -4.94 3.51
C VAL A 176 10.83 -4.72 2.79
N ARG A 177 11.05 -3.56 2.16
CA ARG A 177 12.31 -3.28 1.42
C ARG A 177 12.57 -4.30 0.30
N GLY A 178 11.51 -4.91 -0.23
CA GLY A 178 11.61 -6.06 -1.11
C GLY A 178 11.87 -5.75 -2.58
N PHE A 179 12.14 -6.79 -3.38
CA PHE A 179 12.16 -6.67 -4.83
C PHE A 179 10.75 -6.50 -5.42
N ARG A 180 10.65 -5.75 -6.52
CA ARG A 180 9.40 -5.57 -7.29
C ARG A 180 8.81 -6.87 -7.86
N THR A 181 9.54 -7.97 -7.81
CA THR A 181 9.13 -9.31 -8.29
C THR A 181 8.42 -10.12 -7.22
N ILE A 182 8.47 -9.71 -5.94
CA ILE A 182 7.77 -10.38 -4.85
C ILE A 182 6.26 -10.36 -5.12
N SER A 183 5.58 -11.48 -4.83
CA SER A 183 4.13 -11.60 -5.01
C SER A 183 3.37 -10.67 -4.06
N ALA A 184 2.14 -10.31 -4.42
CA ALA A 184 1.30 -9.48 -3.55
C ALA A 184 1.08 -10.14 -2.17
N ALA A 185 0.83 -11.45 -2.14
CA ALA A 185 0.62 -12.22 -0.92
C ALA A 185 1.87 -12.20 -0.02
N ALA A 186 3.05 -12.52 -0.57
CA ALA A 186 4.31 -12.50 0.18
C ALA A 186 4.63 -11.12 0.75
N ALA A 187 4.46 -10.06 -0.05
CA ALA A 187 4.70 -8.70 0.42
C ALA A 187 3.73 -8.28 1.53
N ALA A 188 2.44 -8.59 1.39
CA ALA A 188 1.42 -8.26 2.39
C ALA A 188 1.66 -8.98 3.73
N MET A 189 1.97 -10.28 3.68
CA MET A 189 2.28 -11.08 4.86
C MET A 189 3.52 -10.55 5.58
N LEU A 190 4.63 -10.35 4.86
CA LEU A 190 5.85 -9.80 5.46
C LEU A 190 5.65 -8.36 5.98
N ALA A 191 4.83 -7.55 5.33
CA ALA A 191 4.53 -6.21 5.83
C ALA A 191 3.67 -6.26 7.10
N GLY A 192 2.96 -7.37 7.35
CA GLY A 192 1.93 -7.44 8.40
C GLY A 192 0.77 -6.46 8.13
N ILE A 193 0.52 -6.14 6.85
CA ILE A 193 -0.52 -5.19 6.44
C ILE A 193 -1.54 -5.96 5.60
N PRO A 194 -2.79 -6.15 6.09
CA PRO A 194 -3.83 -6.77 5.31
C PRO A 194 -4.13 -6.01 4.01
N PRO A 195 -4.59 -6.67 2.94
CA PRO A 195 -5.01 -6.02 1.71
C PRO A 195 -5.98 -4.85 1.96
N PHE A 196 -5.78 -3.73 1.24
CA PHE A 196 -6.56 -2.50 1.48
C PHE A 196 -8.05 -2.69 1.26
N GLU A 197 -8.45 -3.58 0.36
CA GLU A 197 -9.86 -3.91 0.14
C GLU A 197 -10.50 -4.58 1.36
N LEU A 198 -9.77 -5.45 2.08
CA LEU A 198 -10.26 -6.07 3.31
C LEU A 198 -10.34 -5.02 4.42
N GLN A 199 -9.37 -4.10 4.49
CA GLN A 199 -9.41 -2.98 5.43
C GLN A 199 -10.61 -2.05 5.17
N ALA A 200 -10.99 -1.82 3.91
CA ALA A 200 -12.19 -1.06 3.56
C ALA A 200 -13.47 -1.74 4.06
N LEU A 201 -13.58 -3.07 3.91
CA LEU A 201 -14.69 -3.85 4.46
C LEU A 201 -14.75 -3.79 5.99
N ARG A 202 -13.60 -3.87 6.67
CA ARG A 202 -13.53 -3.69 8.14
C ARG A 202 -14.06 -2.32 8.55
N CYS A 203 -13.65 -1.25 7.86
CA CYS A 203 -14.15 0.11 8.13
C CYS A 203 -15.68 0.18 7.97
N ARG A 204 -16.23 -0.45 6.92
CA ARG A 204 -17.68 -0.53 6.69
C ARG A 204 -18.40 -1.28 7.81
N GLU A 205 -17.89 -2.42 8.22
CA GLU A 205 -18.47 -3.25 9.30
C GLU A 205 -18.58 -2.47 10.62
N ILE A 206 -17.49 -1.79 11.03
CA ILE A 206 -17.48 -0.92 12.22
C ILE A 206 -18.51 0.20 12.10
N TYR A 207 -18.61 0.84 10.93
CA TYR A 207 -19.54 1.94 10.69
C TYR A 207 -21.01 1.49 10.77
N LEU A 208 -21.37 0.39 10.09
CA LEU A 208 -22.73 -0.14 10.09
C LEU A 208 -23.18 -0.52 11.50
N HIS A 209 -22.28 -1.15 12.27
CA HIS A 209 -22.58 -1.49 13.66
C HIS A 209 -22.70 -0.25 14.54
N THR A 210 -21.81 0.74 14.39
CA THR A 210 -21.90 1.97 15.18
C THR A 210 -23.23 2.68 14.91
N ARG A 211 -23.66 2.72 13.64
CA ARG A 211 -24.93 3.30 13.22
C ARG A 211 -26.15 2.55 13.75
N SER A 212 -26.12 1.22 13.84
CA SER A 212 -27.23 0.44 14.39
C SER A 212 -27.39 0.62 15.91
N VAL A 213 -26.28 0.79 16.63
CA VAL A 213 -26.27 1.04 18.09
C VAL A 213 -26.68 2.47 18.44
N SER A 214 -26.47 3.45 17.56
CA SER A 214 -27.07 4.78 17.74
C SER A 214 -28.62 4.77 17.75
N GLY A 215 -29.27 3.63 17.48
CA GLY A 215 -30.71 3.41 17.63
C GLY A 215 -31.13 2.35 18.67
N GLY A 216 -30.22 1.83 19.53
CA GLY A 216 -30.54 0.83 20.56
C GLY A 216 -29.33 0.22 21.29
N VAL A 217 -29.55 -0.64 22.30
CA VAL A 217 -28.48 -1.28 23.10
C VAL A 217 -27.70 -2.30 22.25
N GLY A 218 -26.38 -2.13 22.14
CA GLY A 218 -25.47 -3.10 21.51
C GLY A 218 -24.14 -3.20 22.25
N PRO A 219 -23.26 -4.14 21.87
CA PRO A 219 -21.96 -4.33 22.51
C PRO A 219 -21.11 -3.05 22.45
N ALA A 220 -20.23 -2.87 23.44
CA ALA A 220 -19.39 -1.69 23.56
C ALA A 220 -18.55 -1.48 22.28
N GLY A 221 -18.26 -0.23 21.93
CA GLY A 221 -17.54 0.11 20.69
C GLY A 221 -16.14 -0.54 20.55
N ALA A 222 -15.54 -0.99 21.65
CA ALA A 222 -14.29 -1.75 21.65
C ALA A 222 -14.47 -3.17 21.08
N ASP A 223 -15.54 -3.89 21.49
CA ASP A 223 -15.82 -5.27 21.07
C ASP A 223 -16.04 -5.36 19.55
N VAL A 224 -16.71 -4.35 18.98
CA VAL A 224 -16.96 -4.25 17.55
C VAL A 224 -15.66 -4.15 16.76
N ARG A 225 -14.72 -3.32 17.22
CA ARG A 225 -13.43 -3.13 16.55
C ARG A 225 -12.60 -4.41 16.59
N VAL A 226 -12.60 -5.11 17.72
CA VAL A 226 -11.91 -6.40 17.89
C VAL A 226 -12.52 -7.45 16.97
N ARG A 227 -13.86 -7.58 16.96
CA ARG A 227 -14.57 -8.54 16.09
C ARG A 227 -14.31 -8.27 14.60
N ALA A 228 -14.45 -7.01 14.16
CA ALA A 228 -14.21 -6.65 12.77
C ALA A 228 -12.75 -6.85 12.36
N GLN A 229 -11.81 -6.64 13.29
CA GLN A 229 -10.40 -6.94 13.06
C GLN A 229 -10.16 -8.46 12.90
N ARG A 230 -10.74 -9.29 13.76
CA ARG A 230 -10.66 -10.77 13.65
C ARG A 230 -11.27 -11.25 12.33
N ALA A 231 -12.47 -10.79 11.98
CA ALA A 231 -13.12 -11.13 10.71
C ALA A 231 -12.30 -10.68 9.48
N LEU A 232 -11.55 -9.58 9.57
CA LEU A 232 -10.61 -9.18 8.54
C LEU A 232 -9.44 -10.17 8.42
N LEU A 233 -8.88 -10.62 9.54
CA LEU A 233 -7.75 -11.56 9.55
C LEU A 233 -8.18 -12.93 9.03
N ASP A 234 -9.35 -13.42 9.43
CA ASP A 234 -9.91 -14.69 8.96
C ASP A 234 -10.14 -14.67 7.44
N ARG A 235 -10.76 -13.59 6.93
CA ARG A 235 -10.95 -13.38 5.48
C ARG A 235 -9.63 -13.30 4.74
N TRP A 236 -8.62 -12.68 5.34
CA TRP A 236 -7.30 -12.60 4.73
C TRP A 236 -6.64 -13.98 4.69
N HIS A 237 -6.59 -14.70 5.81
CA HIS A 237 -6.01 -16.04 5.89
C HIS A 237 -6.67 -17.01 4.91
N ALA A 238 -8.01 -17.02 4.85
CA ALA A 238 -8.77 -17.84 3.89
C ALA A 238 -8.54 -17.47 2.41
N SER A 239 -8.05 -16.27 2.11
CA SER A 239 -7.75 -15.82 0.75
C SER A 239 -6.36 -16.22 0.24
N LEU A 240 -5.50 -16.75 1.11
CA LEU A 240 -4.12 -17.10 0.78
C LEU A 240 -4.07 -18.43 0.00
N ASP A 241 -3.31 -18.45 -1.09
CA ASP A 241 -3.12 -19.67 -1.89
C ASP A 241 -2.07 -20.58 -1.23
N THR A 242 -2.53 -21.71 -0.71
CA THR A 242 -1.72 -22.70 0.02
C THR A 242 -1.14 -23.78 -0.88
N ARG A 243 -1.42 -23.75 -2.20
CA ARG A 243 -0.95 -24.78 -3.13
C ARG A 243 0.57 -24.76 -3.26
N ALA A 244 1.17 -25.94 -3.41
CA ALA A 244 2.59 -26.06 -3.70
C ALA A 244 2.94 -25.27 -4.99
N GLY A 245 4.02 -24.49 -4.93
CA GLY A 245 4.44 -23.62 -6.02
C GLY A 245 3.65 -22.31 -6.18
N ALA A 246 2.63 -22.05 -5.36
CA ALA A 246 1.90 -20.79 -5.41
C ALA A 246 2.81 -19.58 -5.11
N PRO A 247 2.61 -18.42 -5.76
CA PRO A 247 3.42 -17.23 -5.52
C PRO A 247 3.39 -16.75 -4.07
N GLY A 248 4.50 -16.94 -3.35
CA GLY A 248 4.62 -16.53 -1.95
C GLY A 248 4.42 -17.66 -0.93
N ILE A 249 4.24 -18.91 -1.39
CA ILE A 249 4.08 -20.08 -0.52
C ILE A 249 5.22 -20.25 0.50
N ARG A 250 6.47 -19.91 0.11
CA ARG A 250 7.62 -19.91 1.03
C ARG A 250 7.42 -18.97 2.22
N VAL A 251 6.95 -17.75 1.95
CA VAL A 251 6.68 -16.76 3.00
C VAL A 251 5.48 -17.19 3.82
N LEU A 252 4.44 -17.74 3.19
CA LEU A 252 3.29 -18.27 3.91
C LEU A 252 3.72 -19.35 4.90
N GLY A 253 4.52 -20.33 4.45
CA GLY A 253 5.05 -21.37 5.31
C GLY A 253 5.91 -20.83 6.46
N ALA A 254 6.65 -19.74 6.25
CA ALA A 254 7.43 -19.06 7.29
C ALA A 254 6.55 -18.36 8.34
N VAL A 255 5.51 -17.65 7.89
CA VAL A 255 4.67 -16.80 8.76
C VAL A 255 3.57 -17.61 9.45
N HIS A 256 3.02 -18.63 8.80
CA HIS A 256 1.86 -19.38 9.29
C HIS A 256 2.02 -19.94 10.72
N PRO A 257 3.17 -20.52 11.12
CA PRO A 257 3.37 -21.01 12.50
C PRO A 257 3.31 -19.91 13.56
N ASN A 258 3.60 -18.66 13.17
CA ASN A 258 3.69 -17.50 14.06
C ASN A 258 2.64 -16.43 13.70
N TRP A 259 1.55 -16.79 13.03
CA TRP A 259 0.61 -15.85 12.40
C TRP A 259 0.08 -14.77 13.35
N ASP A 260 -0.41 -15.17 14.52
CA ASP A 260 -1.00 -14.23 15.49
C ASP A 260 0.07 -13.32 16.11
N VAL A 261 1.16 -13.91 16.60
CA VAL A 261 2.31 -13.18 17.18
C VAL A 261 2.88 -12.18 16.17
N TRP A 262 2.96 -12.58 14.90
CA TRP A 262 3.45 -11.75 13.81
C TRP A 262 2.60 -10.51 13.59
N LEU A 263 1.27 -10.67 13.58
CA LEU A 263 0.32 -9.61 13.28
C LEU A 263 0.11 -8.66 14.46
N ASP A 264 0.10 -9.19 15.69
CA ASP A 264 -0.12 -8.40 16.90
C ASP A 264 1.13 -7.61 17.31
N GLY A 265 2.32 -8.20 17.14
CA GLY A 265 3.60 -7.58 17.51
C GLY A 265 4.13 -6.54 16.52
N GLY A 266 3.42 -6.30 15.41
CA GLY A 266 3.89 -5.40 14.36
C GLY A 266 5.09 -5.95 13.58
N GLY A 267 5.28 -7.28 13.55
CA GLY A 267 6.36 -7.98 12.86
C GLY A 267 7.78 -7.65 13.37
N PRO A 268 8.78 -8.46 13.00
CA PRO A 268 10.18 -8.20 13.30
C PRO A 268 10.69 -7.03 12.44
N PRO A 269 11.81 -6.42 12.84
CA PRO A 269 12.48 -5.40 12.06
C PRO A 269 13.02 -6.00 10.76
N LEU A 270 12.21 -5.97 9.69
CA LEU A 270 12.62 -6.45 8.39
C LEU A 270 13.65 -5.51 7.76
N THR A 271 14.82 -6.07 7.50
CA THR A 271 15.84 -5.43 6.68
C THR A 271 15.71 -5.85 5.22
N TYR A 272 16.45 -5.17 4.34
CA TYR A 272 16.58 -5.59 2.94
C TYR A 272 17.05 -7.04 2.84
N ARG A 273 18.05 -7.41 3.64
CA ARG A 273 18.75 -8.70 3.58
C ARG A 273 17.88 -9.84 4.13
N VAL A 274 17.26 -9.63 5.29
CA VAL A 274 16.29 -10.57 5.87
C VAL A 274 15.14 -10.82 4.88
N THR A 275 14.66 -9.77 4.22
CA THR A 275 13.60 -9.92 3.21
C THR A 275 14.04 -10.77 2.01
N GLN A 276 15.30 -10.66 1.56
CA GLN A 276 15.81 -11.53 0.51
C GLN A 276 15.77 -13.01 0.93
N VAL A 277 16.20 -13.29 2.15
CA VAL A 277 16.21 -14.65 2.73
C VAL A 277 14.81 -15.25 2.79
N LEU A 278 13.87 -14.53 3.39
CA LEU A 278 12.51 -15.02 3.60
C LEU A 278 11.76 -15.22 2.28
N THR A 279 11.98 -14.34 1.32
CA THR A 279 11.30 -14.41 0.02
C THR A 279 11.99 -15.33 -0.98
N GLY A 280 13.30 -15.56 -0.84
CA GLY A 280 14.13 -16.14 -1.88
C GLY A 280 14.39 -15.18 -3.06
N HIS A 281 14.05 -13.90 -2.95
CA HIS A 281 14.30 -12.90 -4.00
C HIS A 281 15.55 -12.12 -3.64
N GLY A 282 16.68 -12.46 -4.26
CA GLY A 282 17.99 -11.93 -3.88
C GLY A 282 19.09 -12.22 -4.89
N CYS A 283 20.31 -12.44 -4.42
CA CYS A 283 21.46 -12.76 -5.26
C CYS A 283 21.64 -14.27 -5.53
N PHE A 284 20.55 -15.03 -5.41
CA PHE A 284 20.48 -16.49 -5.54
C PHE A 284 20.39 -16.91 -7.00
N GLY A 285 21.19 -17.87 -7.43
CA GLY A 285 21.17 -18.40 -8.79
C GLY A 285 19.78 -18.89 -9.22
N GLU A 286 19.04 -19.55 -8.32
CA GLU A 286 17.65 -19.96 -8.57
C GLU A 286 16.76 -18.77 -8.98
N TYR A 287 16.82 -17.70 -8.20
CA TYR A 287 16.01 -16.50 -8.47
C TYR A 287 16.49 -15.77 -9.72
N LEU A 288 17.81 -15.61 -9.88
CA LEU A 288 18.39 -14.87 -10.99
C LEU A 288 18.16 -15.58 -12.33
N HIS A 289 18.25 -16.91 -12.35
CA HIS A 289 17.86 -17.72 -13.49
C HIS A 289 16.38 -17.54 -13.84
N ARG A 290 15.49 -17.62 -12.84
CA ARG A 290 14.05 -17.43 -13.02
C ARG A 290 13.68 -16.07 -13.64
N ILE A 291 14.46 -15.02 -13.38
CA ILE A 291 14.24 -13.68 -13.96
C ILE A 291 15.12 -13.41 -15.20
N GLY A 292 15.77 -14.43 -15.76
CA GLY A 292 16.57 -14.33 -16.98
C GLY A 292 17.88 -13.55 -16.82
N LYS A 293 18.39 -13.41 -15.60
CA LYS A 293 19.64 -12.71 -15.30
C LYS A 293 20.85 -13.64 -15.20
N GLU A 294 20.62 -14.94 -15.06
CA GLU A 294 21.64 -15.98 -15.12
C GLU A 294 21.21 -17.14 -16.02
N ALA A 295 22.17 -17.77 -16.70
CA ALA A 295 21.88 -18.88 -17.61
C ALA A 295 21.46 -20.16 -16.87
N THR A 296 21.88 -20.33 -15.62
CA THR A 296 21.60 -21.53 -14.82
C THR A 296 21.30 -21.16 -13.37
N ALA A 297 20.64 -22.07 -12.64
CA ALA A 297 20.39 -21.92 -11.21
C ALA A 297 21.56 -22.38 -10.32
N ARG A 298 22.69 -22.84 -10.89
CA ARG A 298 23.77 -23.52 -10.14
C ARG A 298 24.47 -22.58 -9.17
N CYS A 299 25.00 -23.14 -8.09
CA CYS A 299 25.84 -22.39 -7.16
C CYS A 299 27.21 -22.10 -7.78
N HIS A 300 27.67 -20.86 -7.66
CA HIS A 300 29.02 -20.47 -8.08
C HIS A 300 30.10 -20.79 -7.05
N HIS A 301 29.72 -21.29 -5.86
CA HIS A 301 30.61 -21.45 -4.73
C HIS A 301 30.72 -22.91 -4.24
N CYS A 302 29.95 -23.82 -4.83
CA CYS A 302 30.05 -25.26 -4.62
C CYS A 302 29.32 -26.01 -5.76
N ASP A 303 29.34 -27.35 -5.73
CA ASP A 303 28.79 -28.20 -6.79
C ASP A 303 27.26 -28.32 -6.81
N ALA A 304 26.54 -27.59 -5.94
CA ALA A 304 25.10 -27.64 -5.88
C ALA A 304 24.45 -27.16 -7.20
N SER A 305 23.49 -27.96 -7.69
CA SER A 305 22.74 -27.67 -8.92
C SER A 305 21.78 -26.49 -8.79
N VAL A 306 21.40 -26.12 -7.56
CA VAL A 306 20.47 -25.02 -7.26
C VAL A 306 21.01 -24.16 -6.11
N ASP A 307 21.32 -22.91 -6.41
CA ASP A 307 21.62 -21.85 -5.45
C ASP A 307 20.33 -21.14 -5.03
N SER A 308 19.63 -21.72 -4.07
CA SER A 308 18.48 -21.11 -3.40
C SER A 308 18.90 -20.34 -2.14
N ALA A 309 17.98 -19.57 -1.57
CA ALA A 309 18.18 -18.96 -0.26
C ALA A 309 18.47 -20.01 0.82
N GLN A 310 17.76 -21.15 0.80
CA GLN A 310 17.97 -22.23 1.76
C GLN A 310 19.33 -22.89 1.57
N HIS A 311 19.75 -23.10 0.32
CA HIS A 311 21.10 -23.60 0.02
C HIS A 311 22.18 -22.70 0.61
N THR A 312 22.08 -21.39 0.37
CA THR A 312 23.01 -20.42 0.94
C THR A 312 23.00 -20.47 2.48
N LEU A 313 21.84 -20.59 3.12
CA LEU A 313 21.72 -20.56 4.57
C LEU A 313 22.12 -21.86 5.27
N GLU A 314 21.87 -23.02 4.71
CA GLU A 314 22.02 -24.31 5.42
C GLU A 314 23.14 -25.19 4.89
N TYR A 315 23.37 -25.19 3.56
CA TYR A 315 24.15 -26.26 2.93
C TYR A 315 25.46 -25.77 2.29
N CYS A 316 25.50 -24.53 1.81
CA CYS A 316 26.66 -24.04 1.06
C CYS A 316 27.92 -24.04 1.95
N PRO A 317 28.99 -24.76 1.58
CA PRO A 317 30.21 -24.85 2.39
C PRO A 317 30.95 -23.51 2.46
N ALA A 318 30.82 -22.66 1.43
CA ALA A 318 31.43 -21.33 1.40
C ALA A 318 31.00 -20.45 2.59
N TRP A 319 29.80 -20.68 3.13
CA TRP A 319 29.23 -19.91 4.23
C TRP A 319 29.27 -20.65 5.58
N ALA A 320 30.02 -21.74 5.69
CA ALA A 320 30.05 -22.56 6.91
C ALA A 320 30.45 -21.77 8.16
N ARG A 321 31.47 -20.91 8.06
CA ARG A 321 31.93 -20.07 9.19
C ARG A 321 30.88 -19.04 9.62
N PRO A 322 30.41 -18.12 8.75
CA PRO A 322 29.39 -17.16 9.18
C PRO A 322 28.06 -17.84 9.56
N ARG A 323 27.73 -19.00 8.99
CA ARG A 323 26.59 -19.83 9.40
C ARG A 323 26.74 -20.36 10.82
N HIS A 324 27.94 -20.75 11.24
CA HIS A 324 28.19 -21.20 12.61
C HIS A 324 27.84 -20.12 13.62
N ASP A 325 28.23 -18.86 13.35
CA ASP A 325 27.90 -17.72 14.21
C ASP A 325 26.38 -17.49 14.28
N LEU A 326 25.67 -17.65 13.15
CA LEU A 326 24.22 -17.57 13.13
C LEU A 326 23.57 -18.71 13.94
N ILE A 327 24.04 -19.95 13.77
CA ILE A 327 23.54 -21.13 14.50
C ILE A 327 23.73 -20.96 16.02
N ALA A 328 24.85 -20.39 16.45
CA ALA A 328 25.10 -20.10 17.86
C ALA A 328 24.08 -19.11 18.45
N GLU A 329 23.52 -18.23 17.61
CA GLU A 329 22.53 -17.22 18.02
C GLU A 329 21.08 -17.75 17.95
N ILE A 330 20.71 -18.40 16.85
CA ILE A 330 19.29 -18.74 16.56
C ILE A 330 18.98 -20.24 16.66
N GLY A 331 20.00 -21.09 16.83
CA GLY A 331 19.86 -22.55 16.86
C GLY A 331 20.17 -23.22 15.53
N TRP A 332 20.12 -24.55 15.55
CA TRP A 332 20.54 -25.41 14.42
C TRP A 332 19.56 -25.42 13.25
N ASP A 333 18.27 -25.19 13.51
CA ASP A 333 17.26 -25.13 12.46
C ASP A 333 17.21 -23.72 11.86
N LEU A 334 17.63 -23.60 10.60
CA LEU A 334 17.61 -22.35 9.84
C LEU A 334 16.44 -22.32 8.84
N SER A 335 15.39 -23.12 9.10
CA SER A 335 14.16 -23.06 8.34
C SER A 335 13.54 -21.65 8.42
N PRO A 336 12.80 -21.21 7.38
CA PRO A 336 12.18 -19.89 7.40
C PRO A 336 11.29 -19.60 8.61
N PRO A 337 10.46 -20.54 9.13
CA PRO A 337 9.71 -20.34 10.36
C PRO A 337 10.60 -20.06 11.58
N THR A 338 11.67 -20.83 11.76
CA THR A 338 12.57 -20.71 12.92
C THR A 338 13.37 -19.41 12.86
N ILE A 339 13.83 -19.01 11.66
CA ILE A 339 14.42 -17.68 11.46
C ILE A 339 13.41 -16.60 11.84
N LEU A 340 12.15 -16.74 11.42
CA LEU A 340 11.11 -15.75 11.70
C LEU A 340 10.83 -15.61 13.19
N GLU A 341 10.70 -16.73 13.89
CA GLU A 341 10.51 -16.80 15.33
C GLU A 341 11.70 -16.18 16.06
N ALA A 342 12.94 -16.53 15.68
CA ALA A 342 14.14 -15.94 16.26
C ALA A 342 14.21 -14.43 16.06
N LEU A 343 13.75 -13.90 14.91
CA LEU A 343 13.68 -12.46 14.66
C LEU A 343 12.63 -11.74 15.52
N LEU A 344 11.59 -12.44 15.95
CA LEU A 344 10.55 -11.92 16.85
C LEU A 344 11.00 -11.96 18.32
N MET A 345 11.66 -13.06 18.72
CA MET A 345 11.91 -13.38 20.11
C MET A 345 13.30 -12.96 20.61
N ILE A 346 14.29 -12.90 19.72
CA ILE A 346 15.69 -12.66 20.08
C ILE A 346 16.16 -11.35 19.42
N ARG A 347 16.50 -10.36 20.26
CA ARG A 347 16.85 -9.00 19.80
C ARG A 347 18.08 -8.97 18.88
N SER A 348 19.05 -9.84 19.11
CA SER A 348 20.31 -9.92 18.37
C SER A 348 20.20 -10.67 17.03
N SER A 349 19.15 -11.48 16.82
CA SER A 349 18.97 -12.28 15.59
C SER A 349 19.02 -11.46 14.31
N THR A 350 18.42 -10.27 14.33
CA THR A 350 18.43 -9.38 13.14
C THR A 350 19.86 -8.97 12.79
N LYS A 351 20.69 -8.68 13.80
CA LYS A 351 22.09 -8.27 13.61
C LYS A 351 22.95 -9.46 13.18
N ALA A 352 22.74 -10.64 13.76
CA ALA A 352 23.43 -11.87 13.35
C ALA A 352 23.14 -12.22 11.88
N MET A 353 21.85 -12.17 11.49
CA MET A 353 21.42 -12.32 10.10
C MET A 353 22.07 -11.29 9.17
N GLU A 354 22.11 -10.02 9.58
CA GLU A 354 22.77 -8.96 8.82
C GLU A 354 24.26 -9.24 8.61
N HIS A 355 24.97 -9.69 9.64
CA HIS A 355 26.41 -10.00 9.58
C HIS A 355 26.70 -11.12 8.58
N LEU A 356 26.04 -12.28 8.70
CA LEU A 356 26.18 -13.37 7.74
C LEU A 356 25.91 -12.88 6.32
N TRP A 357 24.87 -12.06 6.16
CA TRP A 357 24.46 -11.60 4.84
C TRP A 357 25.37 -10.53 4.25
N VAL A 358 26.12 -9.77 5.04
CA VAL A 358 27.19 -8.89 4.52
C VAL A 358 28.20 -9.75 3.74
N ASP A 359 28.64 -10.87 4.31
CA ASP A 359 29.66 -11.73 3.72
C ASP A 359 29.14 -12.46 2.48
N VAL A 360 27.93 -13.03 2.57
CA VAL A 360 27.24 -13.65 1.43
C VAL A 360 27.10 -12.64 0.28
N LEU A 361 26.60 -11.44 0.57
CA LEU A 361 26.45 -10.40 -0.45
C LEU A 361 27.79 -9.99 -1.01
N ARG A 362 28.82 -9.83 -0.19
CA ARG A 362 30.15 -9.42 -0.65
C ARG A 362 30.68 -10.39 -1.69
N LEU A 363 30.67 -11.68 -1.40
CA LEU A 363 31.28 -12.69 -2.25
C LEU A 363 30.41 -13.05 -3.46
N LYS A 364 29.08 -13.12 -3.30
CA LYS A 364 28.17 -13.27 -4.46
C LYS A 364 28.20 -12.02 -5.36
N ARG A 365 28.46 -10.82 -4.83
CA ARG A 365 28.63 -9.58 -5.64
C ARG A 365 29.91 -9.59 -6.46
N PHE A 366 31.02 -10.09 -5.91
CA PHE A 366 32.28 -10.22 -6.66
C PHE A 366 32.10 -11.12 -7.90
N SER A 367 31.38 -12.24 -7.76
CA SER A 367 31.05 -13.12 -8.90
C SER A 367 30.04 -12.50 -9.89
N LYS A 368 29.33 -11.43 -9.51
CA LYS A 368 28.14 -10.90 -10.23
C LYS A 368 28.20 -9.37 -10.46
N ALA A 369 29.40 -8.81 -10.53
CA ALA A 369 29.69 -7.37 -10.42
C ALA A 369 28.88 -6.45 -11.37
N LEU A 370 28.41 -6.95 -12.52
CA LEU A 370 27.60 -6.17 -13.48
C LEU A 370 26.13 -6.00 -13.04
N PHE A 371 25.56 -6.96 -12.32
CA PHE A 371 24.13 -6.97 -11.96
C PHE A 371 23.80 -6.00 -10.81
N TYR A 372 24.73 -5.85 -9.87
CA TYR A 372 24.47 -5.12 -8.64
C TYR A 372 24.40 -3.60 -8.84
N TYR A 373 25.04 -3.05 -9.88
CA TYR A 373 25.03 -1.61 -10.14
C TYR A 373 23.63 -1.13 -10.59
N GLU A 374 22.98 -1.85 -11.51
CA GLU A 374 21.60 -1.56 -11.96
C GLU A 374 20.57 -1.74 -10.84
N VAL A 375 20.73 -2.78 -10.02
CA VAL A 375 19.69 -3.19 -9.05
C VAL A 375 19.77 -2.42 -7.73
N THR A 376 20.93 -1.88 -7.36
CA THR A 376 21.17 -1.37 -5.99
C THR A 376 21.06 0.15 -5.88
N LEU A 377 21.43 0.89 -6.93
CA LEU A 377 21.35 2.36 -6.93
C LEU A 377 19.93 2.87 -7.23
N GLY A 378 19.00 2.01 -7.64
CA GLY A 378 17.63 2.44 -7.94
C GLY A 378 17.53 3.40 -9.14
N VAL A 379 18.61 3.55 -9.92
CA VAL A 379 18.62 4.31 -11.15
C VAL A 379 18.11 3.41 -12.27
N PHE A 380 16.79 3.46 -12.51
CA PHE A 380 16.20 2.95 -13.74
C PHE A 380 15.53 4.13 -14.44
N GLY A 381 16.06 4.54 -15.60
CA GLY A 381 15.43 5.58 -16.42
C GLY A 381 16.28 6.33 -17.46
N ASP A 382 17.61 6.15 -17.56
CA ASP A 382 18.38 6.84 -18.61
C ASP A 382 19.45 5.92 -19.24
N GLU A 383 19.15 5.37 -20.42
CA GLU A 383 20.09 4.56 -21.22
C GLU A 383 21.33 5.34 -21.68
N ARG A 384 21.32 6.67 -21.54
CA ARG A 384 22.45 7.54 -21.92
C ARG A 384 23.63 7.46 -20.95
N PHE A 385 23.42 7.05 -19.70
CA PHE A 385 24.48 7.04 -18.68
C PHE A 385 25.50 5.90 -18.87
N LEU A 386 25.06 4.75 -19.40
CA LEU A 386 25.93 3.57 -19.59
C LEU A 386 26.69 3.56 -20.92
N LYS A 387 26.23 4.31 -21.92
CA LYS A 387 26.89 4.39 -23.24
C LYS A 387 28.03 5.43 -23.29
N GLY A 388 28.08 6.37 -22.35
CA GLY A 388 29.00 7.52 -22.43
C GLY A 388 30.33 7.40 -21.69
N ASP A 389 30.44 6.64 -20.61
CA ASP A 389 31.57 6.81 -19.69
C ASP A 389 32.49 5.58 -19.56
N ARG A 390 33.53 5.55 -20.41
CA ARG A 390 34.63 4.56 -20.34
C ARG A 390 35.41 4.66 -19.02
N LEU A 391 35.40 5.81 -18.34
CA LEU A 391 36.13 6.04 -17.09
C LEU A 391 35.45 5.32 -15.92
N ALA A 392 34.11 5.36 -15.84
CA ALA A 392 33.33 4.64 -14.85
C ALA A 392 33.54 3.11 -14.95
N ARG A 393 33.59 2.55 -16.17
CA ARG A 393 33.92 1.13 -16.40
C ARG A 393 35.35 0.78 -15.94
N LYS A 394 36.32 1.67 -16.19
CA LYS A 394 37.73 1.45 -15.86
C LYS A 394 37.99 1.56 -14.34
N LEU A 395 37.34 2.51 -13.66
CA LEU A 395 37.37 2.68 -12.20
C LEU A 395 36.71 1.50 -11.46
N ILE A 396 35.64 0.93 -12.01
CA ILE A 396 34.98 -0.26 -11.43
C ILE A 396 35.91 -1.47 -11.49
N LEU A 397 36.60 -1.71 -12.62
CA LEU A 397 37.51 -2.84 -12.76
C LEU A 397 38.77 -2.72 -11.88
N THR A 398 39.33 -1.53 -11.68
CA THR A 398 40.49 -1.34 -10.79
C THR A 398 40.14 -1.32 -9.30
N SER A 399 38.88 -1.02 -8.92
CA SER A 399 38.45 -1.01 -7.51
C SER A 399 38.18 -2.40 -6.92
N VAL A 400 37.94 -3.41 -7.76
CA VAL A 400 37.66 -4.80 -7.37
C VAL A 400 38.88 -5.50 -6.76
N GLU A 401 40.10 -5.04 -7.03
CA GLU A 401 41.34 -5.66 -6.55
C GLU A 401 41.92 -5.07 -5.26
N ARG A 402 41.43 -3.91 -4.75
CA ARG A 402 42.07 -3.23 -3.60
C ARG A 402 41.09 -2.58 -2.61
N LYS A 403 40.67 -3.35 -1.59
CA LYS A 403 40.15 -2.92 -0.25
C LYS A 403 38.93 -1.94 -0.24
N PRO A 404 38.24 -1.76 0.91
CA PRO A 404 36.85 -1.29 0.93
C PRO A 404 36.74 0.20 0.59
N LEU A 405 35.77 0.52 -0.28
CA LEU A 405 35.39 1.89 -0.62
C LEU A 405 34.91 2.66 0.62
N ASP A 406 35.64 3.72 0.98
CA ASP A 406 35.07 4.87 1.69
C ASP A 406 34.16 5.63 0.72
N LEU A 407 32.85 5.48 0.91
CA LEU A 407 31.81 6.09 0.07
C LEU A 407 31.89 7.62 0.04
N ARG A 408 32.63 8.26 0.97
CA ARG A 408 32.87 9.71 0.96
C ARG A 408 33.84 10.16 -0.13
N TYR A 409 34.82 9.32 -0.49
CA TYR A 409 35.84 9.65 -1.50
C TYR A 409 35.26 9.71 -2.93
N VAL A 410 34.33 8.79 -3.25
CA VAL A 410 33.65 8.75 -4.55
C VAL A 410 32.69 9.94 -4.73
N ALA A 411 32.04 10.39 -3.66
CA ALA A 411 31.19 11.58 -3.69
C ALA A 411 32.01 12.88 -3.88
N GLN A 412 33.20 12.97 -3.28
CA GLN A 412 34.10 14.13 -3.46
C GLN A 412 34.72 14.22 -4.86
N GLN A 413 35.03 13.09 -5.50
CA GLN A 413 35.53 13.06 -6.88
C GLN A 413 34.45 13.49 -7.88
N HIS A 414 33.18 13.16 -7.64
CA HIS A 414 32.06 13.58 -8.50
C HIS A 414 31.74 15.08 -8.42
N MET A 415 31.99 15.75 -7.29
CA MET A 415 31.83 17.22 -7.21
C MET A 415 32.92 17.99 -7.96
N LYS A 416 34.11 17.39 -8.18
CA LYS A 416 35.21 18.05 -8.91
C LYS A 416 35.15 17.89 -10.43
N CYS A 417 34.44 16.89 -10.96
CA CYS A 417 34.24 16.72 -12.41
C CYS A 417 33.03 17.49 -12.96
N GLY A 418 32.35 18.30 -12.15
CA GLY A 418 31.23 19.15 -12.58
C GLY A 418 31.64 20.54 -13.08
N GLU A 419 32.93 20.89 -13.01
CA GLU A 419 33.50 22.15 -13.52
C GLU A 419 34.63 21.85 -14.52
N SER A 420 34.27 21.34 -15.70
CA SER A 420 35.09 21.40 -16.93
C SER A 420 34.25 21.11 -18.16
#